data_AF-A0A0F2QCX8-F1
#
_entry.id   AF-A0A0F2QCX8-F1
#
_cell.length_a   1.000
_cell.length_b   1.000
_cell.length_c   1.000
_cell.angle_alpha   90.00
_cell.angle_beta   90.00
_cell.angle_gamma   90.00
#
_symmetry.space_group_name_H-M   'P 1'
#
loop_
_entity.id
_entity.type
_entity.pdbx_description
1 polymer ?
#
loop_
_entity_poly.entity_id
_entity_poly.type
_entity_poly.pdbx_seq_one_letter_code
_entity_poly.pdbx_strand_id
1 'polypeptide(L)'
;MSTPIVSGIAALQAAKYKITFKEQISEDQLWKLIKYNTKDLGIPGADREYGTGFATLQPLELKLEAKNNDDYLKINNEIYNLDSKFSFNDGVFVLPGGLIGNVTGAYIQYNDKDILTFEY
;
A
#
# COMPACT_ATOMS: atom_id res chain seq x y z
N MET A 1 -1.08 21.14 -11.76
CA MET A 1 -2.01 20.02 -11.48
C MET A 1 -1.65 19.25 -10.20
N SER A 2 -0.41 19.26 -9.73
CA SER A 2 0.00 18.51 -8.53
C SER A 2 -0.53 19.07 -7.20
N THR A 3 -0.63 20.39 -7.06
CA THR A 3 -1.14 21.06 -5.84
C THR A 3 -2.48 20.52 -5.35
N PRO A 4 -3.56 20.43 -6.16
CA PRO A 4 -4.84 19.91 -5.69
C PRO A 4 -4.78 18.43 -5.28
N ILE A 5 -3.89 17.62 -5.86
CA ILE A 5 -3.71 16.21 -5.47
C ILE A 5 -3.12 16.15 -4.06
N VAL A 6 -2.05 16.90 -3.81
CA VAL A 6 -1.41 16.96 -2.47
C VAL A 6 -2.40 17.54 -1.44
N SER A 7 -3.17 18.57 -1.80
CA SER A 7 -4.24 19.10 -0.94
C SER A 7 -5.33 18.07 -0.63
N GLY A 8 -5.72 17.24 -1.61
CA GLY A 8 -6.67 16.15 -1.40
C GLY A 8 -6.14 15.07 -0.45
N ILE A 9 -4.89 14.65 -0.62
CA ILE A 9 -4.20 13.72 0.29
C ILE A 9 -4.16 14.30 1.70
N ALA A 10 -3.79 15.57 1.84
CA ALA A 10 -3.75 16.27 3.12
C ALA A 10 -5.12 16.30 3.81
N ALA A 11 -6.19 16.61 3.06
CA ALA A 11 -7.55 16.63 3.58
C ALA A 11 -7.99 15.24 4.08
N LEU A 12 -7.66 14.17 3.35
CA LEU A 12 -7.98 12.80 3.75
C LEU A 12 -7.22 12.38 5.02
N GLN A 13 -5.94 12.73 5.14
CA GLN A 13 -5.15 12.47 6.35
C GLN A 13 -5.71 13.23 7.57
N ALA A 14 -6.07 14.50 7.39
CA ALA A 14 -6.70 15.29 8.45
C ALA A 14 -8.07 14.72 8.89
N ALA A 15 -8.89 14.28 7.93
CA ALA A 15 -10.16 13.63 8.21
C ALA A 15 -9.97 12.32 8.99
N LYS A 16 -9.02 11.47 8.58
CA LYS A 16 -8.65 10.24 9.29
C LYS A 16 -8.20 10.54 10.72
N TYR A 17 -7.31 11.50 10.90
CA TYR A 17 -6.81 11.92 12.21
C TYR A 17 -7.96 12.35 13.13
N LYS A 18 -8.86 13.20 12.63
CA LYS A 18 -10.03 13.66 13.39
C LYS A 18 -10.98 12.52 13.77
N ILE A 19 -11.17 11.53 12.90
CA ILE A 19 -12.02 10.37 13.22
C ILE A 19 -11.40 9.52 14.32
N THR A 20 -10.08 9.27 14.26
CA THR A 20 -9.34 8.43 15.20
C THR A 20 -9.18 9.07 16.57
N PHE A 21 -8.71 10.32 16.61
CA PHE A 21 -8.32 10.99 17.85
C PHE A 21 -9.37 11.98 18.36
N LYS A 22 -10.42 12.26 17.58
CA LYS A 22 -11.47 13.26 17.88
C LYS A 22 -10.93 14.70 18.03
N GLU A 23 -9.74 14.96 17.51
CA GLU A 23 -9.05 16.25 17.57
C GLU A 23 -8.72 16.80 16.18
N GLN A 24 -8.44 18.11 16.10
CA GLN A 24 -7.91 18.71 14.89
C GLN A 24 -6.40 18.44 14.81
N ILE A 25 -5.93 18.03 13.65
CA ILE A 25 -4.49 17.81 13.44
C ILE A 25 -3.76 19.15 13.38
N SER A 26 -2.58 19.23 13.99
CA SER A 26 -1.71 20.40 13.82
C SER A 26 -1.05 20.40 12.43
N GLU A 27 -0.66 21.58 11.94
CA GLU A 27 0.01 21.70 10.65
C GLU A 27 1.32 20.89 10.59
N ASP A 28 2.12 20.93 11.67
CA ASP A 28 3.37 20.16 11.77
C ASP A 28 3.12 18.64 11.71
N GLN A 29 2.08 18.15 12.40
CA GLN A 29 1.71 16.74 12.33
C GLN A 29 1.22 16.35 10.94
N LEU A 30 0.41 17.20 10.31
CA LEU A 30 -0.08 16.96 8.95
C LEU A 30 1.06 16.91 7.94
N TRP A 31 2.01 17.84 8.03
CA TRP A 31 3.21 17.83 7.19
C TRP A 31 4.04 16.56 7.40
N LYS A 32 4.25 16.13 8.65
CA LYS A 32 4.93 14.87 8.97
C LYS A 32 4.21 13.66 8.37
N LEU A 33 2.89 13.58 8.49
CA LEU A 33 2.11 12.48 7.91
C LEU A 33 2.21 12.45 6.39
N ILE A 34 2.18 13.60 5.72
CA ILE A 34 2.37 13.66 4.27
C ILE A 34 3.77 13.17 3.90
N LYS A 35 4.81 13.66 4.59
CA LYS A 35 6.21 13.25 4.37
C LYS A 35 6.46 11.76 4.65
N TYR A 36 5.80 11.16 5.65
CA TYR A 36 5.93 9.72 5.89
C TYR A 36 5.18 8.87 4.87
N ASN A 37 4.21 9.45 4.17
CA ASN A 37 3.48 8.80 3.08
C ASN A 37 3.96 9.29 1.70
N THR A 38 5.18 9.83 1.59
CA THR A 38 5.82 10.10 0.31
C THR A 38 6.76 8.97 -0.08
N LYS A 39 6.67 8.53 -1.32
CA LYS A 39 7.70 7.69 -1.91
C LYS A 39 8.85 8.58 -2.36
N ASP A 40 10.00 8.38 -1.75
CA ASP A 40 11.24 9.03 -2.16
C ASP A 40 11.59 8.65 -3.60
N LEU A 41 11.92 9.65 -4.42
CA LEU A 41 12.22 9.53 -5.84
C LEU A 41 13.54 10.22 -6.12
N GLY A 42 14.39 9.62 -6.95
CA GLY A 42 15.67 10.23 -7.32
C GLY A 42 16.76 9.94 -6.30
N ILE A 43 17.32 10.99 -5.69
CA ILE A 43 18.43 10.86 -4.74
C ILE A 43 17.84 10.60 -3.35
N PRO A 44 18.33 9.61 -2.58
CA PRO A 44 17.82 9.34 -1.25
C PRO A 44 17.76 10.59 -0.36
N GLY A 45 16.57 10.91 0.14
CA GLY A 45 16.29 12.09 0.95
C GLY A 45 15.55 13.19 0.19
N ALA A 46 15.65 14.41 0.70
CA ALA A 46 15.01 15.55 0.03
C ALA A 46 15.92 16.07 -1.09
N ASP A 47 15.42 16.11 -2.32
CA ASP A 47 16.14 16.66 -3.46
C ASP A 47 15.45 17.88 -4.09
N ARG A 48 16.11 18.49 -5.09
CA ARG A 48 15.64 19.75 -5.68
C ARG A 48 14.49 19.55 -6.67
N GLU A 49 14.41 18.38 -7.27
CA GLU A 49 13.49 18.07 -8.36
C GLU A 49 12.16 17.52 -7.84
N TYR A 50 12.21 16.65 -6.83
CA TYR A 50 11.07 15.93 -6.25
C TYR A 50 10.77 16.34 -4.81
N GLY A 51 11.61 17.17 -4.17
CA GLY A 51 11.43 17.50 -2.77
C GLY A 51 11.57 16.24 -1.92
N THR A 52 10.57 15.93 -1.09
CA THR A 52 10.54 14.67 -0.32
C THR A 52 10.02 13.47 -1.10
N GLY A 53 9.63 13.65 -2.37
CA GLY A 53 9.13 12.59 -3.24
C GLY A 53 7.65 12.69 -3.59
N PHE A 54 7.08 11.59 -4.07
CA PHE A 54 5.69 11.50 -4.52
C PHE A 54 4.73 11.20 -3.37
N ALA A 55 3.84 12.14 -3.06
CA ALA A 55 2.82 11.96 -2.03
C ALA A 55 1.75 10.94 -2.46
N THR A 56 1.52 9.92 -1.65
CA THR A 56 0.55 8.85 -1.92
C THR A 56 -0.17 8.44 -0.63
N LEU A 57 -1.36 7.86 -0.73
CA LEU A 57 -2.05 7.25 0.42
C LEU A 57 -1.85 5.73 0.48
N GLN A 58 -1.31 5.15 -0.59
CA GLN A 58 -1.03 3.72 -0.70
C GLN A 58 0.48 3.50 -0.82
N PRO A 59 1.02 2.42 -0.25
CA PRO A 59 2.40 2.04 -0.50
C PRO A 59 2.59 1.81 -2.00
N LEU A 60 3.49 2.58 -2.62
CA LEU A 60 3.85 2.43 -4.03
C LEU A 60 4.68 1.18 -4.31
N GLU A 61 5.28 0.61 -3.27
CA GLU A 61 6.03 -0.65 -3.35
C GLU A 61 5.33 -1.71 -2.51
N LEU A 62 4.96 -2.80 -3.18
CA LEU A 62 4.47 -4.02 -2.54
C LEU A 62 5.67 -4.94 -2.34
N LYS A 63 6.19 -5.01 -1.11
CA LYS A 63 7.21 -6.01 -0.76
C LYS A 63 6.52 -7.22 -0.14
N LEU A 64 6.51 -8.32 -0.87
CA LEU A 64 6.04 -9.63 -0.41
C LEU A 64 7.24 -10.47 0.02
N GLU A 65 7.30 -10.81 1.29
CA GLU A 65 8.26 -11.74 1.88
C GLU A 65 7.50 -13.01 2.27
N ALA A 66 7.71 -14.08 1.51
CA ALA A 66 7.13 -15.40 1.76
C ALA A 66 8.24 -16.42 2.01
N LYS A 67 8.01 -17.35 2.93
CA LYS A 67 8.88 -18.52 3.12
C LYS A 67 8.14 -19.76 2.60
N ASN A 68 8.87 -20.64 1.92
CA ASN A 68 8.28 -21.85 1.35
C ASN A 68 7.64 -22.72 2.44
N ASN A 69 6.40 -23.19 2.20
CA ASN A 69 5.58 -23.97 3.13
C ASN A 69 5.23 -23.27 4.45
N ASP A 70 5.28 -21.94 4.50
CA ASP A 70 4.89 -21.18 5.67
C ASP A 70 3.40 -20.79 5.63
N ASP A 71 2.84 -20.61 6.83
CA ASP A 71 1.43 -20.27 7.03
C ASP A 71 1.20 -18.76 7.07
N TYR A 72 2.28 -17.96 6.96
CA TYR A 72 2.22 -16.51 6.97
C TYR A 72 2.96 -15.88 5.78
N LEU A 73 2.43 -14.74 5.33
CA LEU A 73 3.03 -13.85 4.35
C LEU A 73 3.33 -12.53 5.02
N LYS A 74 4.53 -12.02 4.83
CA LYS A 74 4.90 -10.70 5.33
C LYS A 74 4.81 -9.69 4.19
N ILE A 75 3.96 -8.68 4.37
CA ILE A 75 3.72 -7.64 3.36
C ILE A 75 4.08 -6.30 3.98
N ASN A 76 5.07 -5.61 3.42
CA ASN A 76 5.51 -4.30 3.92
C ASN A 76 5.78 -4.28 5.44
N ASN A 77 6.36 -5.37 5.95
CA ASN A 77 6.65 -5.63 7.38
C ASN A 77 5.49 -6.02 8.29
N GLU A 78 4.27 -6.14 7.78
CA GLU A 78 3.13 -6.69 8.50
C GLU A 78 2.93 -8.17 8.20
N ILE A 79 2.52 -8.95 9.20
CA ILE A 79 2.34 -10.41 9.08
C ILE A 79 0.87 -10.69 8.82
N TYR A 80 0.59 -11.44 7.75
CA TYR A 80 -0.74 -11.89 7.36
C TYR A 80 -0.80 -13.41 7.41
N ASN A 81 -1.82 -13.96 8.06
CA ASN A 81 -2.08 -15.40 8.02
C ASN A 81 -2.66 -15.79 6.66
N LEU A 82 -2.18 -16.89 6.11
CA LEU A 82 -2.62 -17.44 4.83
C LEU A 82 -3.70 -18.51 5.06
N ASP A 83 -4.83 -18.40 4.34
CA ASP A 83 -5.85 -19.44 4.33
C ASP A 83 -5.38 -20.73 3.63
N SER A 84 -4.36 -20.61 2.77
CA SER A 84 -3.69 -21.72 2.12
C SER A 84 -2.19 -21.46 2.03
N LYS A 85 -1.39 -22.48 2.33
CA LYS A 85 0.08 -22.38 2.36
C LYS A 85 0.63 -21.83 1.05
N PHE A 86 1.67 -21.00 1.19
CA PHE A 86 2.48 -20.60 0.06
C PHE A 86 3.27 -21.81 -0.46
N SER A 87 3.12 -22.11 -1.75
CA SER A 87 3.86 -23.19 -2.40
C SER A 87 4.58 -22.70 -3.65
N PHE A 88 5.81 -23.17 -3.79
CA PHE A 88 6.59 -23.01 -5.02
C PHE A 88 6.57 -24.33 -5.78
N ASN A 89 5.80 -24.40 -6.87
CA ASN A 89 5.65 -25.59 -7.70
C ASN A 89 6.19 -25.29 -9.09
N ASP A 90 7.19 -26.05 -9.55
CA ASP A 90 7.73 -25.98 -10.92
C ASP A 90 8.12 -24.58 -11.40
N GLY A 91 8.72 -23.76 -10.53
CA GLY A 91 9.11 -22.39 -10.88
C GLY A 91 7.99 -21.35 -10.75
N VAL A 92 6.78 -21.78 -10.40
CA VAL A 92 5.59 -20.94 -10.27
C VAL A 92 5.30 -20.66 -8.79
N PHE A 93 5.12 -19.39 -8.50
CA PHE A 93 4.64 -18.91 -7.20
C PHE A 93 3.13 -19.06 -7.12
N VAL A 94 2.65 -19.89 -6.18
CA VAL A 94 1.23 -20.03 -5.90
C VAL A 94 0.93 -19.27 -4.61
N LEU A 95 0.11 -18.22 -4.75
CA LEU A 95 -0.35 -17.36 -3.67
C LEU A 95 -1.87 -17.35 -3.61
N PRO A 96 -2.49 -17.25 -2.41
CA PRO A 96 -3.93 -17.07 -2.32
C PRO A 96 -4.33 -15.71 -2.90
N GLY A 97 -5.06 -15.72 -4.02
CA GLY A 97 -5.46 -14.50 -4.73
C GLY A 97 -6.24 -13.53 -3.84
N GLY A 98 -7.11 -14.05 -2.95
CA GLY A 98 -7.92 -13.24 -2.03
C GLY A 98 -7.10 -12.34 -1.11
N LEU A 99 -5.94 -12.81 -0.63
CA LEU A 99 -5.05 -11.99 0.19
C LEU A 99 -4.43 -10.85 -0.63
N ILE A 100 -4.01 -11.14 -1.86
CA ILE A 100 -3.44 -10.12 -2.76
C ILE A 100 -4.48 -9.03 -3.04
N GLY A 101 -5.72 -9.41 -3.39
CA GLY A 101 -6.80 -8.45 -3.62
C GLY A 101 -7.08 -7.54 -2.42
N ASN A 102 -7.19 -8.12 -1.22
CA ASN A 102 -7.41 -7.35 0.00
C ASN A 102 -6.28 -6.35 0.31
N VAL A 103 -5.04 -6.75 0.06
CA VAL A 103 -3.86 -5.94 0.42
C VAL A 103 -3.60 -4.84 -0.62
N THR A 104 -3.81 -5.12 -1.90
CA THR A 104 -3.63 -4.14 -2.97
C THR A 104 -4.87 -3.28 -3.22
N GLY A 105 -6.02 -3.64 -2.63
CA GLY A 105 -7.32 -3.03 -2.93
C GLY A 105 -7.91 -3.50 -4.26
N ALA A 106 -7.30 -4.49 -4.91
CA ALA A 106 -7.80 -5.07 -6.15
C ALA A 106 -9.02 -5.96 -5.86
N TYR A 107 -10.07 -5.80 -6.65
CA TYR A 107 -11.22 -6.70 -6.62
C TYR A 107 -10.99 -7.84 -7.59
N ILE A 108 -11.26 -9.06 -7.12
CA ILE A 108 -11.13 -10.26 -7.91
C ILE A 108 -12.49 -10.53 -8.53
N GLN A 109 -12.59 -10.32 -9.84
CA GLN A 109 -13.76 -10.73 -10.58
C GLN A 109 -13.54 -12.15 -11.12
N TYR A 110 -14.41 -13.07 -10.70
CA TYR A 110 -14.51 -14.39 -11.30
C TYR A 110 -15.55 -14.34 -12.42
N ASN A 111 -15.16 -14.72 -13.62
CA ASN A 111 -16.07 -14.89 -14.75
C ASN A 111 -16.20 -16.38 -15.05
N ASP A 112 -17.35 -16.82 -15.57
CA ASP A 112 -17.72 -18.20 -15.91
C ASP A 112 -16.78 -18.90 -16.91
N LYS A 113 -15.69 -18.24 -17.31
CA LYS A 113 -14.61 -18.74 -18.17
C LYS A 113 -13.32 -19.07 -17.41
N ASP A 114 -13.38 -19.18 -16.08
CA ASP A 114 -12.21 -19.44 -15.21
C ASP A 114 -11.09 -18.39 -15.31
N ILE A 115 -11.43 -17.16 -15.70
CA ILE A 115 -10.47 -16.05 -15.77
C ILE A 115 -10.59 -15.23 -14.48
N LEU A 116 -9.48 -15.09 -13.77
CA LEU A 116 -9.32 -14.17 -12.66
C LEU A 116 -8.77 -12.85 -13.20
N THR A 117 -9.53 -11.77 -13.08
CA THR A 117 -9.07 -10.42 -13.42
C THR A 117 -8.78 -9.64 -12.14
N PHE A 118 -7.58 -9.07 -12.07
CA PHE A 118 -7.19 -8.11 -11.03
C PHE A 118 -7.32 -6.71 -11.63
N GLU A 119 -8.30 -5.95 -11.14
CA GLU A 119 -8.50 -4.55 -11.52
C GLU A 119 -7.96 -3.63 -10.41
N TYR A 120 -7.28 -2.55 -10.80
CA TYR A 120 -6.67 -1.53 -9.92
C TYR A 120 -7.36 -0.18 -10.14
#